data_AF-A0A2K3JT68-F1
#
_entry.id   AF-A0A2K3JT68-F1
#
_cell.length_a   1.000
_cell.length_b   1.000
_cell.length_c   1.000
_cell.angle_alpha   90.00
_cell.angle_beta   90.00
_cell.angle_gamma   90.00
#
_symmetry.space_group_name_H-M   'P 1'
#
loop_
_entity.id
_entity.type
_entity.pdbx_description
1 polymer ?
#
loop_
_entity_poly.entity_id
_entity_poly.type
_entity_poly.pdbx_seq_one_letter_code
_entity_poly.pdbx_strand_id
1 'polypeptide(L)'
;MHSLEKTISKNPGIVPSNRLRFRNSRKAQTNNNSYFENVNFSILAACQHVSEIAAYRLVFHDSSPAFYDKLYVGGVTRGQIRPLLKIMKQNLIQMSTILTDKAQPLAMKEVMKASFDAFLMVLLAGGTSRVFHRHDHDTLQDEFEQLKRVYSNNLEGLVIPENIVDGEAAVVEGVIALMGQSTEQLIEDFSIVTCESSGIGVMGNGQKLPMPPTTCKWNRADPNTILRVLCYRDDNAANQFLKRTYELPKRR
;
A
#
# COMPACT_ATOMS: atom_id res chain seq x y z
N MET A 1 42.52 -14.44 -28.24
CA MET A 1 42.58 -14.20 -26.79
C MET A 1 43.98 -13.78 -26.37
N HIS A 2 44.50 -12.62 -26.79
CA HIS A 2 45.70 -11.95 -26.21
C HIS A 2 45.85 -10.55 -26.83
N SER A 3 45.13 -9.54 -26.34
CA SER A 3 45.42 -8.14 -26.71
C SER A 3 44.87 -7.08 -25.73
N LEU A 4 44.67 -7.43 -24.44
CA LEU A 4 44.22 -6.46 -23.43
C LEU A 4 45.11 -6.37 -22.19
N GLU A 5 46.22 -7.12 -22.11
CA GLU A 5 47.13 -7.08 -20.95
C GLU A 5 48.27 -6.05 -21.08
N LYS A 6 48.37 -5.31 -22.19
CA LYS A 6 49.58 -4.51 -22.50
C LYS A 6 49.49 -3.01 -22.19
N THR A 7 48.45 -2.54 -21.50
CA THR A 7 48.24 -1.11 -21.25
C THR A 7 48.40 -0.66 -19.79
N ILE A 8 48.73 -1.55 -18.84
CA ILE A 8 48.90 -1.16 -17.42
C ILE A 8 50.39 -1.03 -17.01
N SER A 9 51.33 -1.45 -17.85
CA SER A 9 52.76 -1.23 -17.61
C SER A 9 53.22 0.02 -18.35
N LYS A 10 53.17 1.17 -17.67
CA LYS A 10 54.13 2.30 -17.76
C LYS A 10 53.54 3.56 -17.14
N ASN A 11 53.82 3.79 -15.86
CA ASN A 11 54.29 5.10 -15.44
C ASN A 11 55.06 5.00 -14.11
N PRO A 12 56.40 5.10 -14.13
CA PRO A 12 57.22 5.25 -12.94
C PRO A 12 57.60 6.72 -12.70
N GLY A 13 57.63 7.13 -11.43
CA GLY A 13 58.14 8.42 -10.95
C GLY A 13 57.08 9.11 -10.09
N ILE A 14 57.26 9.29 -8.78
CA ILE A 14 58.39 9.91 -8.08
C ILE A 14 58.48 9.34 -6.65
N VAL A 15 59.71 9.04 -6.20
CA VAL A 15 60.13 8.68 -4.81
C VAL A 15 60.81 9.96 -4.24
N PRO A 16 60.97 10.26 -2.92
CA PRO A 16 61.11 9.33 -1.79
C PRO A 16 60.52 9.77 -0.42
N SER A 17 60.44 8.85 0.55
CA SER A 17 61.18 8.97 1.83
C SER A 17 60.67 7.97 2.88
N ASN A 18 61.58 7.07 3.26
CA ASN A 18 61.51 6.28 4.48
C ASN A 18 61.87 7.20 5.65
N ARG A 19 60.99 7.37 6.65
CA ARG A 19 61.30 7.25 8.10
C ARG A 19 60.23 7.84 9.03
N LEU A 20 59.94 7.05 10.06
CA LEU A 20 59.57 7.41 11.44
C LEU A 20 58.09 7.66 11.78
N ARG A 21 57.52 6.59 12.38
CA ARG A 21 56.92 6.53 13.73
C ARG A 21 55.78 7.49 14.11
N PHE A 22 54.78 6.82 14.71
CA PHE A 22 53.67 7.33 15.53
C PHE A 22 52.57 8.08 14.78
N ARG A 23 51.35 7.51 14.78
CA ARG A 23 50.32 7.77 15.80
C ARG A 23 48.92 7.47 15.22
N ASN A 24 48.10 6.84 16.07
CA ASN A 24 46.64 6.65 15.96
C ASN A 24 46.11 5.58 14.99
N SER A 25 46.10 4.34 15.49
CA SER A 25 45.01 3.40 15.21
C SER A 25 43.72 3.95 15.84
N ARG A 26 43.02 4.83 15.11
CA ARG A 26 41.60 5.15 15.36
C ARG A 26 40.93 5.44 14.02
N LYS A 27 39.99 4.56 13.67
CA LYS A 27 38.95 4.73 12.62
C LYS A 27 39.45 4.75 11.17
N ALA A 28 39.85 3.58 10.67
CA ALA A 28 39.67 3.24 9.26
C ALA A 28 38.85 1.95 9.17
N GLN A 29 37.64 1.97 9.76
CA GLN A 29 36.57 1.05 9.36
C GLN A 29 35.92 1.68 8.12
N THR A 30 36.70 1.76 7.04
CA THR A 30 36.28 2.39 5.79
C THR A 30 35.38 1.41 5.04
N ASN A 31 34.13 1.84 4.85
CA ASN A 31 33.14 1.34 3.89
C ASN A 31 33.79 0.97 2.53
N ASN A 32 34.28 -0.25 2.40
CA ASN A 32 34.70 -0.83 1.12
C ASN A 32 33.54 -1.64 0.53
N ASN A 33 32.39 -1.02 0.32
CA ASN A 33 31.47 -1.52 -0.69
C ASN A 33 32.03 -1.03 -2.03
N SER A 34 32.37 -1.95 -2.93
CA SER A 34 32.97 -1.56 -4.21
C SER A 34 32.04 -0.62 -4.97
N TYR A 35 32.58 0.37 -5.70
CA TYR A 35 31.76 1.29 -6.49
C TYR A 35 30.77 0.55 -7.42
N PHE A 36 31.17 -0.64 -7.90
CA PHE A 36 30.34 -1.52 -8.71
C PHE A 36 29.12 -2.09 -7.96
N GLU A 37 29.28 -2.55 -6.72
CA GLU A 37 28.17 -3.03 -5.91
C GLU A 37 27.16 -1.91 -5.62
N ASN A 38 27.65 -0.71 -5.32
CA ASN A 38 26.79 0.45 -5.10
C ASN A 38 25.98 0.81 -6.35
N VAL A 39 26.58 0.72 -7.54
CA VAL A 39 25.87 0.93 -8.81
C VAL A 39 24.79 -0.15 -9.02
N ASN A 40 25.09 -1.42 -8.74
CA ASN A 40 24.10 -2.49 -8.87
C ASN A 40 22.90 -2.29 -7.94
N PHE A 41 23.12 -1.95 -6.68
CA PHE A 41 22.02 -1.63 -5.76
C PHE A 41 21.20 -0.43 -6.23
N SER A 42 21.88 0.60 -6.75
CA SER A 42 21.21 1.80 -7.28
C SER A 42 20.34 1.49 -8.50
N ILE A 43 20.78 0.60 -9.39
CA ILE A 43 19.99 0.15 -10.55
C ILE A 43 18.73 -0.59 -10.09
N LEU A 44 18.86 -1.52 -9.13
CA LEU A 44 17.71 -2.25 -8.60
C LEU A 44 16.70 -1.32 -7.92
N ALA A 45 17.19 -0.36 -7.13
CA ALA A 45 16.35 0.66 -6.51
C ALA A 45 15.64 1.54 -7.55
N ALA A 46 16.33 1.92 -8.63
CA ALA A 46 15.72 2.67 -9.73
C ALA A 46 14.65 1.85 -10.47
N CYS A 47 14.90 0.57 -10.74
CA CYS A 47 13.90 -0.33 -11.34
C CYS A 47 12.66 -0.46 -10.45
N GLN A 48 12.85 -0.59 -9.14
CA GLN A 48 11.75 -0.61 -8.16
C GLN A 48 10.94 0.68 -8.23
N HIS A 49 11.61 1.83 -8.18
CA HIS A 49 10.92 3.13 -8.17
C HIS A 49 10.16 3.41 -9.46
N VAL A 50 10.73 3.06 -10.62
CA VAL A 50 10.05 3.17 -11.92
C VAL A 50 8.84 2.23 -11.97
N SER A 51 8.97 1.01 -11.47
CA SER A 51 7.87 0.04 -11.41
C SER A 51 6.74 0.54 -10.52
N GLU A 52 7.06 1.10 -9.35
CA GLU A 52 6.11 1.70 -8.42
C GLU A 52 5.37 2.86 -9.08
N ILE A 53 6.08 3.87 -9.61
CA ILE A 53 5.44 5.03 -10.26
C ILE A 53 4.56 4.61 -11.42
N ALA A 54 5.05 3.68 -12.27
CA ALA A 54 4.30 3.18 -13.40
C ALA A 54 3.03 2.45 -12.95
N ALA A 55 3.11 1.65 -11.89
CA ALA A 55 1.97 0.95 -11.32
C ALA A 55 0.91 1.90 -10.75
N TYR A 56 1.31 2.89 -9.94
CA TYR A 56 0.36 3.87 -9.40
C TYR A 56 -0.27 4.70 -10.50
N ARG A 57 0.46 5.07 -11.55
CA ARG A 57 -0.14 5.74 -12.73
C ARG A 57 -1.16 4.82 -13.42
N LEU A 58 -0.78 3.58 -13.73
CA LEU A 58 -1.67 2.63 -14.40
C LEU A 58 -2.97 2.41 -13.62
N VAL A 59 -2.88 2.30 -12.29
CA VAL A 59 -4.04 2.01 -11.43
C VAL A 59 -4.87 3.27 -11.15
N PHE A 60 -4.24 4.33 -10.64
CA PHE A 60 -4.95 5.53 -10.16
C PHE A 60 -5.27 6.55 -11.24
N HIS A 61 -4.59 6.52 -12.39
CA HIS A 61 -4.89 7.40 -13.51
C HIS A 61 -5.60 6.62 -14.62
N ASP A 62 -4.94 5.62 -15.20
CA ASP A 62 -5.45 4.97 -16.41
C ASP A 62 -6.63 4.03 -16.10
N SER A 63 -6.64 3.39 -14.94
CA SER A 63 -7.72 2.50 -14.48
C SER A 63 -8.70 3.18 -13.52
N SER A 64 -8.57 4.48 -13.28
CA SER A 64 -9.47 5.27 -12.41
C SER A 64 -10.95 5.10 -12.77
N PRO A 65 -11.36 5.08 -14.05
CA PRO A 65 -12.77 4.90 -14.39
C PRO A 65 -13.37 3.56 -13.96
N ALA A 66 -12.54 2.54 -13.72
CA ALA A 66 -12.97 1.23 -13.24
C ALA A 66 -12.92 1.14 -11.71
N PHE A 67 -11.88 1.70 -11.09
CA PHE A 67 -11.76 1.81 -9.63
C PHE A 67 -12.64 2.96 -9.08
N TYR A 68 -12.15 4.19 -9.17
CA TYR A 68 -12.66 5.33 -8.40
C TYR A 68 -13.99 5.89 -8.93
N ASP A 69 -14.29 5.77 -10.22
CA ASP A 69 -15.53 6.36 -10.76
C ASP A 69 -16.75 5.43 -10.69
N LYS A 70 -16.52 4.10 -10.56
CA LYS A 70 -17.59 3.10 -10.69
C LYS A 70 -17.71 2.14 -9.51
N LEU A 71 -16.59 1.66 -8.96
CA LEU A 71 -16.63 0.61 -7.96
C LEU A 71 -17.40 1.08 -6.72
N TYR A 72 -18.48 0.37 -6.38
CA TYR A 72 -19.39 0.63 -5.25
C TYR A 72 -20.09 2.00 -5.23
N VAL A 73 -20.13 2.72 -6.34
CA VAL A 73 -20.92 3.96 -6.42
C VAL A 73 -22.40 3.61 -6.29
N GLY A 74 -23.07 4.20 -5.29
CA GLY A 74 -24.44 3.87 -4.92
C GLY A 74 -24.60 2.58 -4.11
N GLY A 75 -23.51 2.02 -3.58
CA GLY A 75 -23.51 0.84 -2.71
C GLY A 75 -22.99 -0.43 -3.38
N VAL A 76 -22.74 -1.47 -2.57
CA VAL A 76 -22.09 -2.73 -3.01
C VAL A 76 -22.97 -3.55 -3.95
N THR A 77 -24.29 -3.58 -3.73
CA THR A 77 -25.22 -4.31 -4.62
C THR A 77 -25.26 -3.79 -6.07
N ARG A 78 -24.84 -2.53 -6.28
CA ARG A 78 -24.78 -1.88 -7.60
C ARG A 78 -23.39 -1.93 -8.23
N GLY A 79 -22.34 -2.02 -7.41
CA GLY A 79 -20.96 -2.08 -7.86
C GLY A 79 -20.52 -3.52 -8.06
N GLN A 80 -20.32 -3.94 -9.31
CA GLN A 80 -19.70 -5.24 -9.60
C GLN A 80 -18.21 -5.05 -9.82
N ILE A 81 -17.36 -5.83 -9.14
CA ILE A 81 -15.91 -5.77 -9.34
C ILE A 81 -15.49 -6.33 -10.72
N ARG A 82 -16.34 -7.13 -11.37
CA ARG A 82 -16.01 -7.86 -12.62
C ARG A 82 -15.40 -7.01 -13.74
N PRO A 83 -15.91 -5.82 -14.09
CA PRO A 83 -15.30 -4.98 -15.12
C PRO A 83 -13.88 -4.55 -14.76
N LEU A 84 -13.65 -4.23 -13.48
CA LEU A 84 -12.32 -3.93 -12.96
C LEU A 84 -11.38 -5.13 -13.10
N LEU A 85 -11.82 -6.33 -12.69
CA LEU A 85 -11.00 -7.54 -12.82
C LEU A 85 -10.58 -7.82 -14.27
N LYS A 86 -11.49 -7.56 -15.23
CA LYS A 86 -11.19 -7.72 -16.65
C LYS A 86 -10.11 -6.74 -17.11
N ILE A 87 -10.20 -5.48 -16.71
CA ILE A 87 -9.20 -4.44 -17.04
C ILE A 87 -7.85 -4.82 -16.44
N MET A 88 -7.79 -5.23 -15.18
CA MET A 88 -6.53 -5.60 -14.55
C MET A 88 -5.87 -6.81 -15.22
N LYS A 89 -6.65 -7.84 -15.57
CA LYS A 89 -6.13 -8.99 -16.33
C LYS A 89 -5.56 -8.56 -17.69
N GLN A 90 -6.25 -7.67 -18.40
CA GLN A 90 -5.79 -7.16 -19.69
C GLN A 90 -4.50 -6.35 -19.54
N ASN A 91 -4.41 -5.50 -18.52
CA ASN A 91 -3.20 -4.72 -18.23
C ASN A 91 -2.00 -5.64 -17.94
N LEU A 92 -2.20 -6.71 -17.16
CA LEU A 92 -1.13 -7.67 -16.86
C LEU A 92 -0.65 -8.43 -18.10
N ILE A 93 -1.56 -8.87 -18.98
CA ILE A 93 -1.21 -9.50 -20.27
C ILE A 93 -0.44 -8.51 -21.16
N GLN A 94 -0.86 -7.25 -21.23
CA GLN A 94 -0.13 -6.25 -22.01
C GLN A 94 1.27 -6.01 -21.44
N MET A 95 1.39 -5.94 -20.11
CA MET A 95 2.68 -5.76 -19.45
C MET A 95 3.63 -6.93 -19.70
N SER A 96 3.16 -8.19 -19.67
CA SER A 96 4.01 -9.34 -19.98
C SER A 96 4.49 -9.34 -21.43
N THR A 97 3.68 -8.84 -22.38
CA THR A 97 4.12 -8.72 -23.78
C THR A 97 5.13 -7.59 -24.04
N ILE A 98 5.08 -6.51 -23.25
CA ILE A 98 5.91 -5.31 -23.47
C ILE A 98 7.22 -5.35 -22.67
N LEU A 99 7.17 -5.88 -21.44
CA LEU A 99 8.30 -5.89 -20.53
C LEU A 99 9.19 -7.12 -20.76
N THR A 100 10.48 -6.94 -20.49
CA THR A 100 11.42 -8.07 -20.46
C THR A 100 11.15 -8.99 -19.27
N ASP A 101 11.45 -10.28 -19.41
CA ASP A 101 11.23 -11.31 -18.39
C ASP A 101 11.78 -10.94 -17.00
N LYS A 102 12.89 -10.18 -16.96
CA LYS A 102 13.50 -9.73 -15.70
C LYS A 102 12.72 -8.63 -14.99
N ALA A 103 11.99 -7.80 -15.73
CA ALA A 103 11.22 -6.67 -15.20
C ALA A 103 9.77 -7.05 -14.83
N GLN A 104 9.22 -8.09 -15.48
CA GLN A 104 7.84 -8.51 -15.30
C GLN A 104 7.46 -8.81 -13.83
N PRO A 105 8.22 -9.61 -13.06
CA PRO A 105 7.82 -9.94 -11.69
C PRO A 105 7.72 -8.71 -10.78
N LEU A 106 8.65 -7.77 -10.94
CA LEU A 106 8.71 -6.54 -10.17
C LEU A 106 7.53 -5.62 -10.51
N ALA A 107 7.29 -5.42 -11.80
CA ALA A 107 6.20 -4.57 -12.27
C ALA A 107 4.83 -5.14 -11.88
N MET A 108 4.63 -6.46 -12.01
CA MET A 108 3.39 -7.13 -11.59
C MET A 108 3.15 -6.98 -10.09
N LYS A 109 4.20 -7.12 -9.26
CA LYS A 109 4.11 -6.90 -7.81
C LYS A 109 3.67 -5.48 -7.48
N GLU A 110 4.26 -4.47 -8.12
CA GLU A 110 3.86 -3.09 -7.85
C GLU A 110 2.44 -2.77 -8.35
N VAL A 111 2.01 -3.35 -9.48
CA VAL A 111 0.61 -3.22 -9.94
C VAL A 111 -0.37 -3.88 -8.98
N MET A 112 -0.03 -5.03 -8.42
CA MET A 112 -0.83 -5.69 -7.37
C MET A 112 -1.00 -4.77 -6.16
N LYS A 113 0.11 -4.26 -5.61
CA LYS A 113 0.11 -3.35 -4.46
C LYS A 113 -0.72 -2.10 -4.72
N ALA A 114 -0.48 -1.44 -5.85
CA ALA A 114 -1.25 -0.24 -6.24
C ALA A 114 -2.75 -0.54 -6.36
N SER A 115 -3.12 -1.73 -6.84
CA SER A 115 -4.52 -2.14 -6.98
C SER A 115 -5.20 -2.40 -5.63
N PHE A 116 -4.47 -2.94 -4.65
CA PHE A 116 -4.95 -3.10 -3.28
C PHE A 116 -5.11 -1.74 -2.59
N ASP A 117 -4.17 -0.81 -2.79
CA ASP A 117 -4.28 0.56 -2.31
C ASP A 117 -5.46 1.31 -2.94
N ALA A 118 -5.71 1.12 -4.24
CA ALA A 118 -6.85 1.71 -4.92
C ALA A 118 -8.18 1.14 -4.39
N PHE A 119 -8.23 -0.16 -4.09
CA PHE A 119 -9.38 -0.78 -3.44
C PHE A 119 -9.62 -0.20 -2.03
N LEU A 120 -8.57 -0.04 -1.23
CA LEU A 120 -8.65 0.63 0.08
C LEU A 120 -9.11 2.09 -0.05
N MET A 121 -8.62 2.81 -1.05
CA MET A 121 -9.06 4.18 -1.34
C MET A 121 -10.54 4.24 -1.70
N VAL A 122 -11.06 3.27 -2.45
CA VAL A 122 -12.50 3.16 -2.73
C VAL A 122 -13.31 2.97 -1.43
N LEU A 123 -12.84 2.12 -0.52
CA LEU A 123 -13.54 1.80 0.72
C LEU A 123 -13.47 2.91 1.79
N LEU A 124 -12.32 3.58 1.91
CA LEU A 124 -12.02 4.48 3.03
C LEU A 124 -11.93 5.96 2.62
N ALA A 125 -11.87 6.26 1.32
CA ALA A 125 -11.62 7.59 0.77
C ALA A 125 -12.36 7.85 -0.56
N GLY A 126 -13.39 7.05 -0.88
CA GLY A 126 -14.09 7.10 -2.17
C GLY A 126 -15.12 8.22 -2.33
N GLY A 127 -15.28 9.11 -1.35
CA GLY A 127 -16.25 10.20 -1.41
C GLY A 127 -17.69 9.78 -1.12
N THR A 128 -18.59 10.76 -1.01
CA THR A 128 -19.93 10.58 -0.41
C THR A 128 -20.93 9.77 -1.24
N SER A 129 -20.56 9.35 -2.46
CA SER A 129 -21.40 8.52 -3.32
C SER A 129 -21.38 7.03 -2.95
N ARG A 130 -20.54 6.66 -1.98
CA ARG A 130 -20.38 5.28 -1.49
C ARG A 130 -20.87 5.19 -0.07
N VAL A 131 -21.55 4.09 0.21
CA VAL A 131 -22.13 3.75 1.51
C VAL A 131 -22.05 2.23 1.67
N PHE A 132 -21.74 1.77 2.89
CA PHE A 132 -21.53 0.35 3.18
C PHE A 132 -22.35 -0.09 4.39
N HIS A 133 -23.06 -1.20 4.23
CA HIS A 133 -23.79 -1.86 5.31
C HIS A 133 -22.96 -3.00 5.88
N ARG A 134 -23.29 -3.43 7.10
CA ARG A 134 -22.59 -4.57 7.72
C ARG A 134 -22.74 -5.86 6.89
N HIS A 135 -23.92 -6.07 6.30
CA HIS A 135 -24.19 -7.23 5.45
C HIS A 135 -23.42 -7.23 4.13
N ASP A 136 -22.79 -6.11 3.75
CA ASP A 136 -21.96 -6.06 2.54
C ASP A 136 -20.62 -6.77 2.74
N HIS A 137 -20.25 -7.11 3.98
CA HIS A 137 -18.97 -7.74 4.34
C HIS A 137 -18.64 -8.97 3.49
N ASP A 138 -19.56 -9.93 3.38
CA ASP A 138 -19.31 -11.17 2.64
C ASP A 138 -19.07 -10.90 1.16
N THR A 139 -19.83 -9.96 0.58
CA THR A 139 -19.65 -9.56 -0.83
C THR A 139 -18.31 -8.86 -1.04
N LEU A 140 -17.92 -7.95 -0.14
CA LEU A 140 -16.62 -7.27 -0.21
C LEU A 140 -15.46 -8.26 -0.09
N GLN A 141 -15.59 -9.25 0.80
CA GLN A 141 -14.60 -10.31 0.99
C GLN A 141 -14.47 -11.17 -0.28
N ASP A 142 -15.59 -11.62 -0.85
CA ASP A 142 -15.62 -12.42 -2.07
C ASP A 142 -15.07 -11.66 -3.28
N GLU A 143 -15.41 -10.38 -3.41
CA GLU A 143 -14.92 -9.54 -4.51
C GLU A 143 -13.44 -9.21 -4.37
N PHE A 144 -12.95 -8.95 -3.15
CA PHE A 144 -11.52 -8.78 -2.92
C PHE A 144 -10.72 -10.07 -3.17
N GLU A 145 -11.24 -11.23 -2.77
CA GLU A 145 -10.64 -12.53 -3.08
C GLU A 145 -10.53 -12.77 -4.60
N GLN A 146 -11.53 -12.34 -5.37
CA GLN A 146 -11.44 -12.38 -6.84
C GLN A 146 -10.35 -11.44 -7.39
N LEU A 147 -10.15 -10.26 -6.80
CA LEU A 147 -9.05 -9.37 -7.14
C LEU A 147 -7.69 -9.99 -6.79
N LYS A 148 -7.56 -10.60 -5.61
CA LYS A 148 -6.36 -11.32 -5.17
C LYS A 148 -5.97 -12.40 -6.17
N ARG A 149 -6.94 -13.21 -6.61
CA ARG A 149 -6.76 -14.26 -7.63
C ARG A 149 -6.31 -13.75 -9.00
N VAL A 150 -6.50 -12.47 -9.34
CA VAL A 150 -5.93 -11.91 -10.58
C VAL A 150 -4.40 -12.04 -10.58
N TYR A 151 -3.77 -11.94 -9.41
CA TYR A 151 -2.32 -11.94 -9.25
C TYR A 151 -1.74 -13.30 -8.83
N SER A 152 -2.55 -14.14 -8.17
CA SER A 152 -2.17 -15.51 -7.80
C SER A 152 -2.31 -16.51 -8.94
N ASN A 153 -3.14 -16.21 -9.95
CA ASN A 153 -3.30 -17.10 -11.11
C ASN A 153 -2.13 -16.96 -12.08
N ASN A 154 -1.73 -18.08 -12.69
CA ASN A 154 -0.70 -18.10 -13.72
C ASN A 154 -1.16 -17.34 -14.96
N LEU A 155 -0.57 -16.16 -15.17
CA LEU A 155 -0.71 -15.35 -16.38
C LEU A 155 0.58 -15.49 -17.17
N GLU A 156 0.53 -16.21 -18.29
CA GLU A 156 1.67 -16.38 -19.22
C GLU A 156 2.95 -16.95 -18.58
N GLY A 157 2.83 -17.79 -17.55
CA GLY A 157 3.96 -18.38 -16.83
C GLY A 157 4.46 -17.56 -15.64
N LEU A 158 3.90 -16.37 -15.42
CA LEU A 158 4.25 -15.48 -14.31
C LEU A 158 3.22 -15.63 -13.19
N VAL A 159 3.71 -15.92 -11.99
CA VAL A 159 2.90 -16.05 -10.77
C VAL A 159 3.61 -15.30 -9.66
N ILE A 160 2.88 -14.44 -8.95
CA ILE A 160 3.39 -13.85 -7.71
C ILE A 160 3.26 -14.92 -6.61
N PRO A 161 4.33 -15.21 -5.86
CA PRO A 161 4.27 -16.15 -4.74
C PRO A 161 3.14 -15.80 -3.76
N GLU A 162 2.36 -16.79 -3.37
CA GLU A 162 1.15 -16.61 -2.54
C GLU A 162 1.45 -15.87 -1.23
N ASN A 163 2.58 -16.17 -0.58
CA ASN A 163 3.00 -15.49 0.65
C ASN A 163 3.24 -13.98 0.47
N ILE A 164 3.63 -13.53 -0.73
CA ILE A 164 3.79 -12.10 -1.05
C ILE A 164 2.40 -11.49 -1.26
N VAL A 165 1.52 -12.18 -1.97
CA VAL A 165 0.15 -11.72 -2.21
C VAL A 165 -0.60 -11.57 -0.90
N ASP A 166 -0.58 -12.59 -0.04
CA ASP A 166 -1.26 -12.58 1.26
C ASP A 166 -0.67 -11.52 2.21
N GLY A 167 0.65 -11.32 2.18
CA GLY A 167 1.30 -10.29 2.99
C GLY A 167 0.80 -8.87 2.67
N GLU A 168 0.66 -8.54 1.38
CA GLU A 168 0.12 -7.24 0.94
C GLU A 168 -1.41 -7.17 1.11
N ALA A 169 -2.11 -8.30 0.92
CA ALA A 169 -3.57 -8.38 1.05
C ALA A 169 -4.06 -8.24 2.50
N ALA A 170 -3.24 -8.61 3.49
CA ALA A 170 -3.59 -8.60 4.91
C ALA A 170 -4.12 -7.25 5.40
N VAL A 171 -3.63 -6.13 4.84
CA VAL A 171 -4.14 -4.78 5.18
C VAL A 171 -5.58 -4.61 4.71
N VAL A 172 -5.88 -5.04 3.49
CA VAL A 172 -7.23 -4.96 2.91
C VAL A 172 -8.20 -5.88 3.65
N GLU A 173 -7.78 -7.12 3.92
CA GLU A 173 -8.57 -8.10 4.68
C GLU A 173 -8.85 -7.58 6.10
N GLY A 174 -7.88 -6.92 6.74
CA GLY A 174 -8.07 -6.26 8.03
C GLY A 174 -9.13 -5.14 8.00
N VAL A 175 -9.19 -4.36 6.91
CA VAL A 175 -10.22 -3.32 6.72
C VAL A 175 -11.58 -3.95 6.41
N ILE A 176 -11.64 -4.99 5.57
CA ILE A 176 -12.89 -5.72 5.29
C ILE A 176 -13.43 -6.37 6.57
N ALA A 177 -12.55 -6.86 7.47
CA ALA A 177 -12.95 -7.37 8.77
C ALA A 177 -13.62 -6.28 9.64
N LEU A 178 -13.10 -5.05 9.66
CA LEU A 178 -13.77 -3.91 10.29
C LEU A 178 -15.15 -3.65 9.66
N MET A 179 -15.27 -3.80 8.34
CA MET A 179 -16.55 -3.64 7.64
C MET A 179 -17.61 -4.67 8.07
N GLY A 180 -17.22 -5.82 8.63
CA GLY A 180 -18.12 -6.86 9.16
C GLY A 180 -18.49 -6.72 10.65
N GLN A 181 -17.80 -5.86 11.39
CA GLN A 181 -18.09 -5.63 12.81
C GLN A 181 -19.43 -4.91 13.03
N SER A 182 -20.02 -5.09 14.22
CA SER A 182 -21.16 -4.28 14.63
C SER A 182 -20.71 -2.84 14.90
N THR A 183 -21.63 -1.91 14.75
CA THR A 183 -21.33 -0.49 14.93
C THR A 183 -21.01 -0.16 16.39
N GLU A 184 -21.62 -0.88 17.33
CA GLU A 184 -21.29 -0.78 18.75
C GLU A 184 -19.83 -1.17 19.02
N GLN A 185 -19.35 -2.27 18.41
CA GLN A 185 -17.96 -2.71 18.55
C GLN A 185 -17.00 -1.71 17.91
N LEU A 186 -17.32 -1.21 16.71
CA LEU A 186 -16.49 -0.20 16.04
C LEU A 186 -16.36 1.08 16.88
N ILE A 187 -17.43 1.51 17.55
CA ILE A 187 -17.43 2.68 18.43
C ILE A 187 -16.58 2.43 19.68
N GLU A 188 -16.72 1.25 20.29
CA GLU A 188 -15.91 0.85 21.45
C GLU A 188 -14.42 0.80 21.11
N ASP A 189 -14.05 0.06 20.06
CA ASP A 189 -12.68 -0.09 19.57
C ASP A 189 -12.09 1.28 19.20
N PHE A 190 -12.85 2.11 18.49
CA PHE A 190 -12.43 3.47 18.15
C PHE A 190 -12.16 4.31 19.41
N SER A 191 -13.02 4.23 20.42
CA SER A 191 -12.89 4.99 21.67
C SER A 191 -11.64 4.57 22.45
N ILE A 192 -11.40 3.26 22.56
CA ILE A 192 -10.22 2.68 23.24
C ILE A 192 -8.94 3.16 22.54
N VAL A 193 -8.81 2.89 21.24
CA VAL A 193 -7.59 3.17 20.48
C VAL A 193 -7.31 4.68 20.42
N THR A 194 -8.35 5.52 20.33
CA THR A 194 -8.19 6.98 20.31
C THR A 194 -7.73 7.52 21.66
N CYS A 195 -8.24 6.99 22.77
CA CYS A 195 -7.81 7.39 24.12
C CYS A 195 -6.35 6.99 24.38
N GLU A 196 -5.99 5.74 24.05
CA GLU A 196 -4.62 5.23 24.16
C GLU A 196 -3.63 6.06 23.34
N SER A 197 -3.99 6.38 22.08
CA SER A 197 -3.16 7.18 21.18
C SER A 197 -2.97 8.64 21.63
N SER A 198 -3.93 9.16 22.40
CA SER A 198 -3.92 10.56 22.87
C SER A 198 -3.29 10.72 24.25
N GLY A 199 -2.95 9.62 24.94
CA GLY A 199 -2.47 9.66 26.33
C GLY A 199 -3.53 10.14 27.33
N ILE A 200 -4.80 10.13 26.92
CA ILE A 200 -5.94 10.54 27.73
C ILE A 200 -6.53 9.25 28.32
N GLY A 201 -6.65 9.16 29.66
CA GLY A 201 -7.21 7.99 30.34
C GLY A 201 -8.66 7.66 29.90
N VAL A 202 -9.14 6.45 30.24
CA VAL A 202 -10.46 5.93 29.85
C VAL A 202 -11.56 6.98 30.08
N MET A 203 -12.08 7.55 29.00
CA MET A 203 -13.11 8.59 29.06
C MET A 203 -14.51 7.96 29.11
N GLY A 204 -15.36 8.51 29.97
CA GLY A 204 -16.76 8.09 30.13
C GLY A 204 -17.67 8.55 28.98
N ASN A 205 -18.86 7.95 28.90
CA ASN A 205 -19.86 8.21 27.87
C ASN A 205 -20.22 9.71 27.76
N GLY A 206 -19.67 10.40 26.74
CA GLY A 206 -20.07 11.76 26.37
C GLY A 206 -18.96 12.82 26.36
N GLN A 207 -17.69 12.47 26.61
CA GLN A 207 -16.57 13.40 26.41
C GLN A 207 -16.05 13.37 24.96
N LYS A 208 -15.58 14.52 24.47
CA LYS A 208 -15.15 14.73 23.08
C LYS A 208 -13.94 13.86 22.75
N LEU A 209 -14.10 12.87 21.88
CA LEU A 209 -12.96 12.15 21.31
C LEU A 209 -12.21 13.10 20.37
N PRO A 210 -10.88 13.23 20.48
CA PRO A 210 -10.10 14.03 19.57
C PRO A 210 -10.19 13.44 18.15
N MET A 211 -10.02 14.30 17.15
CA MET A 211 -9.88 13.82 15.77
C MET A 211 -8.54 13.10 15.62
N PRO A 212 -8.52 11.81 15.21
CA PRO A 212 -7.27 11.12 14.95
C PRO A 212 -6.51 11.75 13.77
N PRO A 213 -5.16 11.79 13.82
CA PRO A 213 -4.36 12.27 12.71
C PRO A 213 -4.45 11.32 11.50
N THR A 214 -4.32 11.87 10.29
CA THR A 214 -4.17 11.04 9.09
C THR A 214 -2.75 10.47 9.04
N THR A 215 -2.62 9.17 9.28
CA THR A 215 -1.32 8.46 9.33
C THR A 215 -0.77 8.10 7.95
N CYS A 216 -1.52 8.40 6.88
CA CYS A 216 -1.23 8.00 5.49
C CYS A 216 -1.00 6.49 5.31
N LYS A 217 -1.42 5.67 6.28
CA LYS A 217 -1.33 4.21 6.27
C LYS A 217 -2.64 3.65 6.77
N TRP A 218 -3.14 2.64 6.07
CA TRP A 218 -4.33 1.91 6.50
C TRP A 218 -3.92 0.77 7.41
N ASN A 219 -4.62 0.63 8.53
CA ASN A 219 -4.43 -0.49 9.45
C ASN A 219 -5.72 -0.70 10.26
N ARG A 220 -6.11 -1.95 10.50
CA ARG A 220 -7.30 -2.24 11.32
C ARG A 220 -7.25 -1.68 12.75
N ALA A 221 -6.05 -1.49 13.29
CA ALA A 221 -5.81 -0.93 14.62
C ALA A 221 -5.49 0.58 14.59
N ASP A 222 -5.56 1.23 13.43
CA ASP A 222 -5.37 2.68 13.31
C ASP A 222 -6.71 3.40 13.54
N PRO A 223 -6.78 4.38 14.46
CA PRO A 223 -8.05 5.04 14.82
C PRO A 223 -8.64 5.81 13.64
N ASN A 224 -7.82 6.39 12.76
CA ASN A 224 -8.31 7.08 11.56
C ASN A 224 -8.92 6.10 10.54
N THR A 225 -8.44 4.86 10.47
CA THR A 225 -9.04 3.79 9.65
C THR A 225 -10.41 3.39 10.19
N ILE A 226 -10.54 3.14 11.50
CA ILE A 226 -11.82 2.79 12.13
C ILE A 226 -12.82 3.94 11.97
N LEU A 227 -12.38 5.18 12.19
CA LEU A 227 -13.21 6.37 11.97
C LEU A 227 -13.73 6.45 10.54
N ARG A 228 -12.89 6.16 9.54
CA ARG A 228 -13.33 6.15 8.13
C ARG A 228 -14.37 5.06 7.88
N VAL A 229 -14.20 3.86 8.43
CA VAL A 229 -15.23 2.81 8.36
C VAL A 229 -16.56 3.31 8.95
N LEU A 230 -16.54 3.96 10.12
CA LEU A 230 -17.73 4.57 10.72
C LEU A 230 -18.35 5.66 9.83
N CYS A 231 -17.54 6.48 9.16
CA CYS A 231 -18.02 7.53 8.26
C CYS A 231 -18.74 7.01 7.01
N TYR A 232 -18.36 5.84 6.49
CA TYR A 232 -19.02 5.21 5.35
C TYR A 232 -20.10 4.20 5.75
N ARG A 233 -20.27 3.94 7.04
CA ARG A 233 -21.29 3.01 7.57
C ARG A 233 -22.69 3.61 7.39
N ASP A 234 -23.54 2.90 6.65
CA ASP A 234 -24.95 3.28 6.47
C ASP A 234 -25.84 2.68 7.56
N ASP A 235 -25.72 3.24 8.77
CA ASP A 235 -26.68 2.96 9.83
C ASP A 235 -26.91 4.17 10.75
N ASN A 236 -27.98 4.10 11.53
CA ASN A 236 -28.37 5.17 12.43
C ASN A 236 -27.41 5.34 13.62
N ALA A 237 -26.78 4.27 14.10
CA ALA A 237 -25.93 4.30 15.29
C ALA A 237 -24.62 5.05 14.99
N ALA A 238 -23.96 4.75 13.87
CA ALA A 238 -22.74 5.42 13.41
C ALA A 238 -23.02 6.90 13.16
N ASN A 239 -24.13 7.21 12.48
CA ASN A 239 -24.52 8.60 12.21
C ASN A 239 -24.79 9.40 13.49
N GLN A 240 -25.50 8.82 14.47
CA GLN A 240 -25.74 9.46 15.76
C GLN A 240 -24.44 9.66 16.54
N PHE A 241 -23.58 8.64 16.58
CA PHE A 241 -22.27 8.71 17.21
C PHE A 241 -21.42 9.84 16.60
N LEU A 242 -21.23 9.86 15.28
CA LEU A 242 -20.40 10.86 14.60
C LEU A 242 -20.93 12.29 14.82
N LYS A 243 -22.24 12.49 14.72
CA LYS A 243 -22.88 13.81 14.97
C LYS A 243 -22.68 14.28 16.40
N ARG A 244 -22.81 13.36 17.37
CA ARG A 244 -22.66 13.69 18.80
C ARG A 244 -21.20 13.95 19.16
N THR A 245 -20.29 13.10 18.70
CA THR A 245 -18.86 13.16 19.03
C THR A 245 -18.18 14.39 18.43
N TYR A 246 -18.54 14.76 17.18
CA TYR A 246 -17.88 15.83 16.43
C TYR A 246 -18.76 17.07 16.19
N GLU A 247 -19.92 17.16 16.85
CA GLU A 247 -20.84 18.31 16.77
C GLU A 247 -21.20 18.70 15.32
N LEU A 248 -21.35 17.70 14.44
CA LEU A 248 -21.61 17.93 13.03
C LEU A 248 -22.99 18.57 12.81
N PRO A 249 -23.12 19.54 11.90
CA PRO A 249 -24.39 20.21 11.65
C PRO A 249 -25.44 19.23 11.12
N LYS A 250 -26.70 19.43 11.51
CA LYS A 250 -27.83 18.72 10.90
C LYS A 250 -27.96 19.18 9.44
N ARG A 251 -28.05 18.24 8.49
CA ARG A 251 -28.34 18.57 7.09
C ARG A 251 -29.71 19.27 7.02
N ARG A 252 -29.77 20.41 6.32
CA ARG A 252 -31.02 21.13 6.00
C ARG A 252 -31.74 20.43 4.86
#